data_AF-K2RFK9-F1
#
_entry.id   AF-K2RFK9-F1
#
_cell.length_a   1.000
_cell.length_b   1.000
_cell.length_c   1.000
_cell.angle_alpha   90.00
_cell.angle_beta   90.00
_cell.angle_gamma   90.00
#
_symmetry.space_group_name_H-M   'P 1'
#
loop_
_entity.id
_entity.type
_entity.pdbx_description
1 polymer ?
#
loop_
_entity_poly.entity_id
_entity_poly.type
_entity_poly.pdbx_seq_one_letter_code
_entity_poly.pdbx_strand_id
1 'polypeptide(L)'
;GAFNKLIQGGDAIYASSWRCSLGFNVRTSSGAEYFLTAGHCTDGAGTWWSNSGHSTVLGSTAGSSFPGNDYGIVRYTNSSVSKPGTAGGVDITRAATPSVGTTVIRDGSTTGTHSGRVTALNATVN
;
A
#
# COMPACT_ATOMS: atom_id res chain seq x y z
N GLY A 1 -20.43 5.34 19.77
CA GLY A 1 -19.16 4.64 19.46
C GLY A 1 -18.16 5.66 18.94
N ALA A 2 -16.88 5.48 19.23
CA ALA A 2 -15.82 6.30 18.64
C ALA A 2 -15.40 5.69 17.28
N PHE A 3 -15.44 6.48 16.21
CA PHE A 3 -14.88 6.06 14.93
C PHE A 3 -13.36 6.24 14.98
N ASN A 4 -12.63 5.13 14.97
CA ASN A 4 -11.17 5.15 14.89
C ASN A 4 -10.75 5.17 13.42
N LYS A 5 -9.90 6.14 13.05
CA LYS A 5 -9.30 6.18 11.72
C LYS A 5 -8.30 5.02 11.58
N LEU A 6 -8.50 4.19 10.57
CA LEU A 6 -7.57 3.15 10.17
C LEU A 6 -7.14 3.37 8.73
N ILE A 7 -6.00 2.79 8.37
CA ILE A 7 -5.54 2.68 6.98
C ILE A 7 -4.99 1.27 6.76
N GLN A 8 -5.48 0.57 5.74
CA GLN A 8 -5.15 -0.82 5.43
C GLN A 8 -4.92 -1.04 3.93
N GLY A 9 -4.52 -2.26 3.55
CA GLY A 9 -4.31 -2.62 2.15
C GLY A 9 -5.58 -2.43 1.32
N GLY A 10 -5.45 -1.75 0.19
CA GLY A 10 -6.55 -1.36 -0.70
C GLY A 10 -7.03 0.09 -0.52
N ASP A 11 -6.80 0.70 0.65
CA ASP A 11 -7.26 2.06 0.94
C ASP A 11 -6.57 3.12 0.07
N ALA A 12 -7.26 4.25 -0.12
CA ALA A 12 -6.73 5.39 -0.84
C ALA A 12 -5.63 6.11 -0.04
N ILE A 13 -4.49 6.32 -0.69
CA ILE A 13 -3.40 7.15 -0.17
C ILE A 13 -3.10 8.25 -1.18
N TYR A 14 -2.79 9.44 -0.67
CA TYR A 14 -2.67 10.64 -1.47
C TYR A 14 -1.27 11.20 -1.32
N ALA A 15 -0.62 11.47 -2.45
CA ALA A 15 0.52 12.36 -2.56
C ALA A 15 0.01 13.78 -2.91
N SER A 16 0.90 14.75 -3.05
CA SER A 16 0.51 16.15 -3.26
C SER A 16 -0.38 16.40 -4.48
N SER A 17 -0.27 15.58 -5.54
CA SER A 17 -1.07 15.76 -6.77
C SER A 17 -1.66 14.48 -7.36
N TRP A 18 -1.48 13.32 -6.72
CA TRP A 18 -2.05 12.06 -7.20
C TRP A 18 -2.50 11.16 -6.06
N ARG A 19 -3.31 10.16 -6.43
CA ARG A 19 -3.83 9.13 -5.54
C ARG A 19 -3.28 7.78 -5.97
N CYS A 20 -2.87 6.98 -5.00
CA CYS A 20 -2.54 5.56 -5.17
C CYS A 20 -3.32 4.72 -4.16
N SER A 21 -3.10 3.41 -4.18
CA SER A 21 -3.64 2.50 -3.16
C SER A 21 -2.51 2.01 -2.26
N LEU A 22 -2.82 1.84 -0.98
CA LEU A 22 -1.92 1.18 -0.04
C LEU A 22 -1.84 -0.30 -0.39
N GLY A 23 -0.62 -0.85 -0.49
CA GLY A 23 -0.41 -2.28 -0.70
C GLY A 23 -0.51 -3.05 0.60
N PHE A 24 0.50 -2.90 1.47
CA PHE A 24 0.58 -3.64 2.73
C PHE A 24 1.18 -2.79 3.85
N ASN A 25 0.59 -2.83 5.05
CA ASN A 25 1.25 -2.35 6.25
C ASN A 25 2.33 -3.34 6.69
N VAL A 26 3.52 -2.84 7.01
CA VAL A 26 4.67 -3.64 7.44
C VAL A 26 5.36 -2.97 8.62
N ARG A 27 6.13 -3.75 9.38
CA ARG A 27 6.91 -3.22 10.50
C ARG A 27 8.28 -3.88 10.57
N THR A 28 9.28 -3.12 11.00
CA THR A 28 10.59 -3.68 11.34
C THR A 28 10.52 -4.43 12.66
N SER A 29 11.54 -5.26 12.93
CA SER A 29 11.72 -5.89 14.25
C SER A 29 11.87 -4.88 15.38
N SER A 30 12.41 -3.69 15.09
CA SER A 30 12.51 -2.56 16.02
C SER A 30 11.20 -1.80 16.25
N GLY A 31 10.11 -2.18 15.57
CA GLY A 31 8.78 -1.59 15.75
C GLY A 31 8.49 -0.35 14.90
N ALA A 32 9.38 0.04 13.98
CA ALA A 32 9.08 1.11 13.04
C ALA A 32 8.06 0.63 12.00
N GLU A 33 6.98 1.39 11.81
CA GLU A 33 5.86 1.04 10.93
C GLU A 33 6.00 1.73 9.57
N TYR A 34 5.68 1.00 8.51
CA TYR A 34 5.70 1.47 7.12
C TYR A 34 4.48 0.93 6.37
N PHE A 35 4.25 1.46 5.18
CA PHE A 35 3.45 0.78 4.19
C PHE A 35 4.18 0.64 2.87
N LEU A 36 3.88 -0.44 2.16
CA LEU A 36 4.33 -0.71 0.80
C LEU A 36 3.28 -0.21 -0.19
N THR A 37 3.73 0.36 -1.30
CA THR A 37 2.92 0.73 -2.46
C THR A 37 3.76 0.61 -3.73
N ALA A 38 3.25 1.07 -4.88
CA ALA A 38 3.99 1.04 -6.14
C ALA A 38 5.13 2.08 -6.14
N GLY A 39 6.23 1.79 -6.83
CA GLY A 39 7.39 2.66 -6.96
C GLY A 39 7.08 3.91 -7.78
N HIS A 40 6.33 3.78 -8.87
CA HIS A 40 5.88 4.92 -9.67
C HIS A 40 4.97 5.89 -8.89
N CYS A 41 4.35 5.41 -7.80
CA CYS A 41 3.57 6.24 -6.90
C CYS A 41 4.44 7.05 -5.94
N THR A 42 5.56 6.47 -5.48
CA THR A 42 6.46 7.09 -4.51
C THR A 42 7.60 7.86 -5.13
N ASP A 43 7.88 7.66 -6.42
CA ASP A 43 8.91 8.40 -7.13
C ASP A 43 8.56 9.90 -7.16
N GLY A 44 9.48 10.73 -6.66
CA GLY A 44 9.25 12.17 -6.44
C GLY A 44 8.21 12.54 -5.36
N ALA A 45 7.58 11.58 -4.68
CA ALA A 45 6.62 11.85 -3.61
C ALA A 45 7.34 12.10 -2.28
N GLY A 46 7.00 13.19 -1.59
CA GLY A 46 7.49 13.49 -0.24
C GLY A 46 6.56 12.94 0.86
N THR A 47 5.44 13.63 1.07
CA THR A 47 4.48 13.34 2.14
C THR A 47 3.26 12.60 1.59
N TRP A 48 2.68 11.75 2.43
CA TRP A 48 1.48 10.97 2.13
C TRP A 48 0.36 11.26 3.13
N TRP A 49 -0.87 11.30 2.64
CA TRP A 49 -2.09 11.56 3.41
C TRP A 49 -3.12 10.45 3.23
N SER A 50 -4.00 10.28 4.23
CA SER A 50 -5.10 9.31 4.17
C SER A 50 -6.35 9.82 3.46
N ASN A 51 -6.36 11.10 3.05
CA ASN A 51 -7.51 11.73 2.40
C ASN A 51 -7.08 12.79 1.39
N SER A 52 -7.94 13.02 0.40
CA SER A 52 -7.74 13.99 -0.69
C SER A 52 -7.65 15.44 -0.21
N GLY A 53 -8.18 15.76 0.96
CA GLY A 53 -8.06 17.09 1.58
C GLY A 53 -6.72 17.33 2.28
N HIS A 54 -5.80 16.35 2.26
CA HIS A 54 -4.47 16.44 2.88
C HIS A 54 -4.48 16.84 4.36
N SER A 55 -5.53 16.46 5.09
CA SER A 55 -5.73 16.85 6.50
C SER A 55 -5.15 15.84 7.51
N THR A 56 -4.87 14.61 7.08
CA THR A 56 -4.34 13.56 7.95
C THR A 56 -3.10 12.98 7.29
N VAL A 57 -1.93 13.45 7.74
CA VAL A 57 -0.63 12.92 7.31
C VAL A 57 -0.52 11.47 7.78
N LEU A 58 -0.07 10.59 6.90
CA LEU A 58 0.32 9.22 7.22
C LEU A 58 1.82 9.15 7.49
N GLY A 59 2.62 9.73 6.61
CA GLY A 59 4.06 9.49 6.59
C GLY A 59 4.78 10.19 5.46
N SER A 60 6.04 9.82 5.29
CA SER A 60 6.90 10.30 4.21
C SER A 60 7.60 9.14 3.50
N THR A 61 7.83 9.28 2.20
CA THR A 61 8.55 8.27 1.41
C THR A 61 9.93 8.00 2.03
N ALA A 62 10.22 6.72 2.26
CA ALA A 62 11.49 6.23 2.81
C ALA A 62 12.34 5.52 1.75
N GLY A 63 11.74 5.09 0.64
CA GLY A 63 12.43 4.51 -0.50
C GLY A 63 11.49 4.30 -1.68
N SER A 64 12.06 4.33 -2.89
CA SER A 64 11.35 4.08 -4.14
C SER A 64 12.28 3.34 -5.11
N SER A 65 11.73 2.47 -5.94
CA SER A 65 12.45 1.76 -7.01
C SER A 65 11.55 1.73 -8.25
N PHE A 66 11.84 2.63 -9.20
CA PHE A 66 11.17 2.79 -10.48
C PHE A 66 12.04 3.68 -11.40
N PRO A 67 12.18 3.41 -12.72
CA PRO A 67 11.67 2.25 -13.47
C PRO A 67 12.49 0.96 -13.21
N GLY A 68 12.13 -0.13 -13.88
CA GLY A 68 12.77 -1.45 -13.77
C GLY A 68 12.11 -2.33 -12.72
N ASN A 69 12.04 -1.86 -11.48
CA ASN A 69 11.12 -2.39 -10.46
C ASN A 69 9.93 -1.43 -10.30
N ASP A 70 8.93 -1.85 -9.53
CA ASP A 70 7.80 -0.98 -9.17
C ASP A 70 7.37 -1.21 -7.71
N TYR A 71 8.24 -0.82 -6.77
CA TYR A 71 7.90 -0.83 -5.35
C TYR A 71 8.37 0.44 -4.64
N GLY A 72 7.57 0.86 -3.67
CA GLY A 72 7.79 2.02 -2.83
C GLY A 72 7.52 1.69 -1.37
N ILE A 73 8.21 2.38 -0.47
CA ILE A 73 8.03 2.24 0.98
C ILE A 73 7.89 3.62 1.61
N VAL A 74 6.86 3.78 2.43
CA VAL A 74 6.55 5.03 3.13
C VAL A 74 6.60 4.78 4.63
N ARG A 75 7.37 5.58 5.35
CA ARG A 75 7.48 5.49 6.81
C ARG A 75 6.34 6.25 7.45
N TYR A 76 5.58 5.57 8.31
CA TYR A 76 4.56 6.25 9.09
C TYR A 76 5.19 7.22 10.09
N THR A 77 4.61 8.41 10.18
CA THR A 77 4.95 9.42 11.20
C THR A 77 3.78 9.71 12.12
N ASN A 78 2.57 9.32 11.73
CA ASN A 78 1.35 9.52 12.51
C ASN A 78 1.02 8.29 13.36
N SER A 79 1.15 8.44 14.68
CA SER A 79 0.84 7.38 15.66
C SER A 79 -0.66 7.25 15.98
N SER A 80 -1.48 8.25 15.63
CA SER A 80 -2.91 8.27 15.95
C SER A 80 -3.79 7.47 14.97
N VAL A 81 -3.22 6.97 13.87
CA VAL A 81 -3.93 6.16 12.86
C VAL A 81 -3.61 4.68 13.09
N SER A 82 -4.65 3.84 13.14
CA SER A 82 -4.49 2.39 13.21
C SER A 82 -4.00 1.82 11.87
N LYS A 83 -3.06 0.87 11.92
CA LYS A 83 -2.36 0.33 10.74
C LYS A 83 -2.43 -1.21 10.74
N PRO A 84 -3.64 -1.80 10.70
CA PRO A 84 -3.79 -3.24 10.77
C PRO A 84 -3.05 -3.92 9.60
N GLY A 85 -2.53 -5.12 9.85
CA GLY A 85 -1.92 -5.97 8.82
C GLY A 85 -2.98 -6.64 7.94
N THR A 86 -3.96 -5.89 7.47
CA THR A 86 -5.09 -6.38 6.69
C THR A 86 -5.10 -5.78 5.28
N ALA A 87 -5.72 -6.47 4.33
CA ALA A 87 -6.05 -5.95 3.01
C ALA A 87 -7.47 -6.37 2.63
N GLY A 88 -8.32 -5.42 2.21
CA GLY A 88 -9.74 -5.70 1.97
C GLY A 88 -10.47 -6.30 3.19
N GLY A 89 -10.02 -5.97 4.41
CA GLY A 89 -10.56 -6.53 5.65
C GLY A 89 -10.08 -7.95 6.00
N VAL A 90 -9.19 -8.55 5.21
CA VAL A 90 -8.62 -9.89 5.46
C VAL A 90 -7.24 -9.78 6.10
N ASP A 91 -6.99 -10.58 7.15
CA ASP A 91 -5.70 -10.63 7.84
C ASP A 91 -4.58 -11.22 6.96
N ILE A 92 -3.44 -10.54 6.93
CA ILE A 92 -2.27 -10.94 6.16
C ILE A 92 -1.33 -11.72 7.06
N THR A 93 -1.28 -13.03 6.84
CA THR A 93 -0.49 -13.93 7.69
C THR A 93 0.91 -14.20 7.15
N ARG A 94 1.14 -14.05 5.84
CA ARG A 94 2.45 -14.23 5.19
C ARG A 94 2.46 -13.65 3.78
N ALA A 95 3.66 -13.41 3.27
CA ALA A 95 3.90 -13.31 1.82
C ALA A 95 3.99 -14.72 1.21
N ALA A 96 3.55 -14.88 -0.04
CA ALA A 96 3.63 -16.14 -0.79
C ALA A 96 4.46 -15.93 -2.06
N THR A 97 5.17 -16.98 -2.50
CA THR A 97 5.80 -16.99 -3.83
C THR A 97 4.70 -17.20 -4.89
N PRO A 98 4.57 -16.32 -5.89
CA PRO A 98 3.51 -16.43 -6.88
C PRO A 98 3.75 -17.62 -7.81
N SER A 99 2.67 -18.28 -8.23
CA SER A 99 2.69 -19.35 -9.24
C SER A 99 1.49 -19.24 -10.17
N VAL A 100 1.69 -19.56 -11.46
CA VAL A 100 0.63 -19.52 -12.47
C VAL A 100 -0.53 -20.43 -12.07
N GLY A 101 -1.75 -19.94 -12.23
CA GLY A 101 -2.99 -20.61 -11.83
C GLY A 101 -3.45 -20.29 -10.41
N THR A 102 -2.58 -19.74 -9.55
CA THR A 102 -2.94 -19.34 -8.17
C THR A 102 -4.07 -18.31 -8.18
N THR A 103 -5.10 -18.55 -7.38
CA THR A 103 -6.18 -17.58 -7.15
C THR A 103 -5.63 -16.40 -6.38
N VAL A 104 -5.93 -15.19 -6.85
CA VAL A 104 -5.53 -13.94 -6.20
C VAL A 104 -6.73 -13.03 -6.02
N ILE A 105 -6.69 -12.23 -4.96
CA ILE A 105 -7.62 -11.14 -4.70
C ILE A 105 -6.79 -9.87 -4.65
N ARG A 106 -7.20 -8.85 -5.40
CA ARG A 106 -6.65 -7.50 -5.31
C ARG A 106 -7.71 -6.58 -4.74
N ASP A 107 -7.30 -5.64 -3.91
CA ASP A 107 -8.15 -4.58 -3.41
C ASP A 107 -7.50 -3.24 -3.72
N GLY A 108 -8.30 -2.23 -4.07
CA GLY A 108 -7.77 -0.96 -4.49
C GLY A 108 -8.81 0.14 -4.55
N SER A 109 -8.39 1.35 -4.22
CA SER A 109 -9.28 2.48 -3.94
C SER A 109 -10.08 3.03 -5.12
N THR A 110 -9.83 2.54 -6.34
CA THR A 110 -10.59 2.94 -7.53
C THR A 110 -11.71 1.97 -7.86
N THR A 111 -11.40 0.67 -7.95
CA THR A 111 -12.32 -0.35 -8.45
C THR A 111 -12.79 -1.32 -7.37
N GLY A 112 -12.26 -1.17 -6.14
CA GLY A 112 -12.53 -2.07 -5.03
C GLY A 112 -11.88 -3.44 -5.23
N THR A 113 -12.52 -4.43 -4.62
CA THR A 113 -12.02 -5.80 -4.54
C THR A 113 -12.36 -6.60 -5.79
N HIS A 114 -11.36 -7.27 -6.37
CA HIS A 114 -11.53 -8.19 -7.49
C HIS A 114 -10.75 -9.48 -7.27
N SER A 115 -11.30 -10.59 -7.74
CA SER A 115 -10.63 -11.87 -7.78
C SER A 115 -10.18 -12.25 -9.19
N GLY A 116 -9.17 -13.10 -9.28
CA GLY A 116 -8.63 -13.59 -10.54
C GLY A 116 -7.60 -14.69 -10.33
N ARG A 117 -6.78 -14.93 -11.35
CA ARG A 117 -5.68 -15.90 -11.32
C ARG A 117 -4.39 -15.27 -11.82
N VAL A 118 -3.26 -15.76 -11.31
CA VAL A 118 -1.96 -15.49 -11.90
C VAL A 118 -1.88 -16.17 -13.27
N THR A 119 -1.63 -15.40 -14.33
CA THR A 119 -1.60 -15.90 -15.71
C THR A 119 -0.18 -16.06 -16.25
N ALA A 120 0.76 -15.24 -15.77
CA ALA A 120 2.18 -15.27 -16.15
C ALA A 120 3.04 -14.72 -15.01
N LEU A 121 4.34 -15.00 -15.06
CA LEU A 121 5.37 -14.45 -14.17
C LEU A 121 6.46 -13.79 -15.02
N ASN A 122 7.26 -12.90 -14.44
CA ASN A 122 8.38 -12.23 -15.09
C ASN A 122 7.98 -11.47 -16.38
N ALA A 123 6.80 -10.84 -16.36
CA ALA A 123 6.35 -9.99 -17.45
C ALA A 123 7.12 -8.65 -17.46
N THR A 124 7.57 -8.22 -18.63
CA THR A 124 8.13 -6.88 -18.86
C THR A 124 7.11 -6.03 -19.59
N VAL A 125 6.89 -4.82 -19.10
CA VAL A 125 6.04 -3.80 -19.74
C VAL A 125 6.94 -2.62 -20.11
N ASN A 126 6.89 -2.20 -21.38
CA ASN A 126 7.70 -1.12 -21.94
C ASN A 126 6.83 0.08 -22.32
#